data_AF-A0A2D5AIJ2-F1
#
_entry.id   AF-A0A2D5AIJ2-F1
#
_cell.length_a   1.000
_cell.length_b   1.000
_cell.length_c   1.000
_cell.angle_alpha   90.00
_cell.angle_beta   90.00
_cell.angle_gamma   90.00
#
_symmetry.space_group_name_H-M   'P 1'
#
loop_
_entity.id
_entity.type
_entity.pdbx_description
1 polymer ?
#
loop_
_entity_poly.entity_id
_entity_poly.type
_entity_poly.pdbx_seq_one_letter_code
_entity_poly.pdbx_strand_id
1 'polypeptide(L)'
;MNALNLSRAELIKSLQGKTRAQVLEACLSLHSKATAHDLGTFKVTKSCARGMVSLAAPKVQKKLKEKSPDLFDREPNKIEIEQGRAALMQQYKAINVSAPGGVDLRRNLRRDYPGLFSQ
;
A
#
# COMPACT_ATOMS: atom_id res chain seq x y z
N MET A 1 -22.49 8.38 0.14
CA MET A 1 -22.84 7.08 -0.49
C MET A 1 -21.55 6.41 -0.99
N ASN A 2 -21.30 5.15 -0.66
CA ASN A 2 -20.04 4.47 -0.98
C ASN A 2 -20.14 3.87 -2.40
N ALA A 3 -19.33 4.36 -3.35
CA ALA A 3 -19.43 3.95 -4.76
C ALA A 3 -19.17 2.45 -5.02
N LEU A 4 -18.59 1.74 -4.05
CA LEU A 4 -18.37 0.29 -4.09
C LEU A 4 -19.65 -0.54 -3.89
N ASN A 5 -20.70 0.06 -3.31
CA ASN A 5 -21.97 -0.62 -3.03
C ASN A 5 -23.04 -0.32 -4.08
N LEU A 6 -22.70 0.46 -5.12
CA LEU A 6 -23.61 0.74 -6.23
C LEU A 6 -23.64 -0.47 -7.15
N SER A 7 -24.84 -0.87 -7.58
CA SER A 7 -24.99 -1.75 -8.72
C SER A 7 -24.39 -1.10 -9.97
N ARG A 8 -24.05 -1.91 -10.98
CA ARG A 8 -23.52 -1.43 -12.25
C ARG A 8 -24.39 -0.32 -12.88
N ALA A 9 -25.72 -0.46 -12.81
CA ALA A 9 -26.66 0.51 -13.35
C ALA A 9 -26.62 1.84 -12.59
N GLU A 10 -26.55 1.80 -11.27
CA GLU A 10 -26.48 3.00 -10.43
C GLU A 10 -25.14 3.73 -10.59
N LEU A 11 -24.04 2.98 -10.73
CA LEU A 11 -22.74 3.57 -11.02
C LEU A 11 -22.75 4.30 -12.37
N ILE A 12 -23.26 3.68 -13.43
CA ILE A 12 -23.38 4.30 -14.76
C ILE A 12 -24.24 5.57 -14.67
N LYS A 13 -25.40 5.49 -14.02
CA LYS A 13 -26.28 6.65 -13.83
C LYS A 13 -25.60 7.79 -13.07
N SER A 14 -24.76 7.47 -12.08
CA SER A 14 -23.99 8.47 -11.31
C SER A 14 -22.85 9.15 -12.09
N LEU A 15 -22.44 8.58 -13.23
CA LEU A 15 -21.37 9.08 -14.10
C LEU A 15 -21.91 9.84 -15.31
N GLN A 16 -23.18 9.64 -15.67
CA GLN A 16 -23.85 10.38 -16.74
C GLN A 16 -23.95 11.87 -16.40
N GLY A 17 -23.69 12.74 -17.38
CA GLY A 17 -23.74 14.20 -17.21
C GLY A 17 -22.52 14.82 -16.51
N LYS A 18 -21.56 14.01 -16.05
CA LYS A 18 -20.28 14.51 -15.50
C LYS A 18 -19.28 14.85 -16.58
N THR A 19 -18.36 15.75 -16.25
CA THR A 19 -17.23 16.08 -17.13
C THR A 19 -16.25 14.91 -17.22
N ARG A 20 -15.47 14.86 -18.30
CA ARG A 20 -14.43 13.83 -18.51
C ARG A 20 -13.47 13.72 -17.31
N ALA A 21 -13.06 14.85 -16.74
CA ALA A 21 -12.16 14.88 -15.58
C ALA A 21 -12.81 14.21 -14.34
N GLN A 22 -14.07 14.53 -14.06
CA GLN A 22 -14.80 13.94 -12.93
C GLN A 22 -15.05 12.44 -13.12
N VAL A 23 -15.30 11.99 -14.36
CA VAL A 23 -15.44 10.55 -14.67
C VAL A 23 -14.11 9.84 -14.44
N LEU A 24 -13.00 10.40 -14.92
CA LEU A 24 -11.65 9.85 -14.69
C LEU A 24 -11.34 9.76 -13.20
N GLU A 25 -11.59 10.82 -12.44
CA GLU A 25 -11.36 10.85 -11.00
C GLU A 25 -12.20 9.81 -10.25
N ALA A 26 -13.48 9.64 -10.62
CA ALA A 26 -14.35 8.62 -10.04
C ALA A 26 -13.85 7.20 -10.33
N CYS A 27 -13.42 6.93 -11.57
CA CYS A 27 -12.84 5.64 -11.97
C CYS A 27 -11.54 5.35 -11.22
N LEU A 28 -10.63 6.33 -11.12
CA LEU A 28 -9.38 6.20 -10.38
C LEU A 28 -9.63 5.98 -8.87
N SER A 29 -10.61 6.67 -8.29
CA SER A 29 -11.02 6.50 -6.90
C SER A 29 -11.58 5.09 -6.63
N LEU A 30 -12.45 4.60 -7.51
CA LEU A 30 -12.99 3.23 -7.44
C LEU A 30 -11.88 2.18 -7.57
N HIS A 31 -10.99 2.35 -8.56
CA HIS A 31 -9.86 1.45 -8.76
C HIS A 31 -8.91 1.45 -7.55
N SER A 32 -8.59 2.63 -7.01
CA SER A 32 -7.77 2.76 -5.81
C SER A 32 -8.41 2.06 -4.61
N LYS A 33 -9.71 2.21 -4.40
CA LYS A 33 -10.43 1.53 -3.29
C LYS A 33 -10.48 0.01 -3.46
N ALA A 34 -10.68 -0.48 -4.68
CA ALA A 34 -10.73 -1.92 -4.97
C ALA A 34 -9.35 -2.59 -4.85
N THR A 35 -8.28 -1.83 -5.08
CA THR A 35 -6.90 -2.35 -5.05
C THR A 35 -6.15 -2.02 -3.76
N ALA A 36 -6.68 -1.13 -2.94
CA ALA A 36 -6.10 -0.74 -1.66
C ALA A 36 -6.10 -1.93 -0.68
N HIS A 37 -4.96 -2.09 -0.04
CA HIS A 37 -4.67 -3.06 0.99
C HIS A 37 -4.02 -2.33 2.15
N ASP A 38 -4.51 -2.62 3.35
CA ASP A 38 -3.93 -2.05 4.58
C ASP A 38 -2.83 -3.00 5.06
N LEU A 39 -1.58 -2.55 4.99
CA LEU A 39 -0.43 -3.25 5.54
C LEU A 39 0.02 -2.54 6.81
N GLY A 40 -0.64 -2.84 7.94
CA GLY A 40 -0.42 -2.07 9.18
C GLY A 40 -0.94 -0.63 9.03
N THR A 41 -0.05 0.36 9.06
CA THR A 41 -0.40 1.79 8.87
C THR A 41 -0.35 2.24 7.41
N PHE A 42 0.03 1.36 6.49
CA PHE A 42 0.23 1.71 5.09
C PHE A 42 -1.02 1.36 4.28
N LYS A 43 -1.62 2.36 3.63
CA LYS A 43 -2.69 2.15 2.65
C LYS A 43 -2.09 2.16 1.24
N VAL A 44 -1.81 0.97 0.71
CA VAL A 44 -1.10 0.79 -0.56
C VAL A 44 -1.83 -0.20 -1.44
N THR A 45 -1.50 -0.30 -2.73
CA THR A 45 -2.07 -1.38 -3.55
C THR A 45 -1.59 -2.75 -3.06
N LYS A 46 -2.38 -3.81 -3.27
CA LYS A 46 -1.98 -5.18 -2.92
C LYS A 46 -0.62 -5.59 -3.54
N SER A 47 -0.36 -5.19 -4.77
CA SER A 47 0.94 -5.38 -5.44
C SER A 47 2.10 -4.68 -4.70
N CYS A 48 1.91 -3.43 -4.30
CA CYS A 48 2.90 -2.70 -3.50
C CYS A 48 3.10 -3.35 -2.13
N ALA A 49 2.02 -3.79 -1.46
CA ALA A 49 2.09 -4.50 -0.19
C ALA A 49 2.93 -5.78 -0.28
N ARG A 50 2.80 -6.57 -1.36
CA ARG A 50 3.67 -7.75 -1.59
C ARG A 50 5.13 -7.38 -1.71
N GLY A 51 5.44 -6.33 -2.47
CA GLY A 51 6.78 -5.78 -2.56
C GLY A 51 7.34 -5.40 -1.19
N MET A 52 6.56 -4.67 -0.39
CA MET A 52 6.95 -4.28 0.97
C MET A 52 7.21 -5.49 1.88
N VAL A 53 6.36 -6.52 1.81
CA VAL A 53 6.51 -7.76 2.59
C VAL A 53 7.84 -8.46 2.26
N SER A 54 8.22 -8.54 0.98
CA SER A 54 9.48 -9.19 0.59
C SER A 54 10.73 -8.47 1.12
N LEU A 55 10.63 -7.17 1.36
CA LEU A 55 11.71 -6.35 1.94
C LEU A 55 11.74 -6.43 3.48
N ALA A 56 10.72 -7.03 4.10
CA ALA A 56 10.58 -7.14 5.54
C ALA A 56 11.48 -8.25 6.12
N ALA A 57 11.86 -8.13 7.39
CA ALA A 57 12.62 -9.15 8.08
C ALA A 57 11.79 -10.44 8.26
N PRO A 58 12.40 -11.65 8.36
CA PRO A 58 11.67 -12.91 8.46
C PRO A 58 10.62 -12.96 9.58
N LYS A 59 10.93 -12.36 10.74
CA LYS A 59 10.00 -12.25 11.87
C LYS A 59 8.76 -11.41 11.53
N VAL A 60 8.92 -10.36 10.75
CA VAL A 60 7.83 -9.49 10.29
C VAL A 60 7.03 -10.19 9.21
N GLN A 61 7.69 -10.86 8.26
CA GLN A 61 7.02 -11.67 7.24
C GLN A 61 6.13 -12.75 7.87
N LYS A 62 6.61 -13.48 8.89
CA LYS A 62 5.80 -14.48 9.61
C LYS A 62 4.51 -13.87 10.19
N LYS A 63 4.63 -12.73 10.88
CA LYS A 63 3.48 -12.00 11.45
C LYS A 63 2.50 -11.51 10.37
N LEU A 64 3.02 -11.06 9.22
CA LEU A 64 2.21 -10.61 8.11
C LEU A 64 1.50 -11.77 7.41
N LYS A 65 2.13 -12.94 7.32
CA LYS A 65 1.53 -14.15 6.76
C LYS A 65 0.33 -14.66 7.56
N GLU A 66 0.40 -14.54 8.88
CA GLU A 66 -0.72 -14.89 9.78
C GLU A 66 -1.93 -13.95 9.59
N LYS A 67 -1.70 -12.67 9.28
CA LYS A 67 -2.76 -11.66 9.13
C LYS A 67 -3.30 -11.54 7.71
N SER A 68 -2.43 -11.69 6.72
CA SER A 68 -2.71 -11.45 5.30
C SER A 68 -2.00 -12.51 4.45
N PRO A 69 -2.47 -13.77 4.48
CA PRO A 69 -1.86 -14.87 3.74
C PRO A 69 -1.89 -14.66 2.22
N ASP A 70 -2.82 -13.84 1.74
CA ASP A 70 -3.00 -13.47 0.34
C ASP A 70 -1.88 -12.59 -0.23
N LEU A 71 -0.99 -12.07 0.61
CA LEU A 71 0.25 -11.40 0.20
C LEU A 71 1.39 -12.39 -0.11
N PHE A 72 1.20 -13.67 0.21
CA PHE A 72 2.20 -14.74 0.07
C PHE A 72 1.77 -15.84 -0.92
N ASP A 73 0.69 -15.61 -1.68
CA ASP A 73 0.17 -16.55 -2.69
C ASP A 73 1.12 -16.77 -3.88
N ARG A 74 1.99 -15.79 -4.17
CA ARG A 74 3.08 -15.86 -5.13
C ARG A 74 4.23 -14.93 -4.73
N GLU A 75 5.39 -15.16 -5.33
CA GLU A 75 6.52 -14.24 -5.21
C GLU A 75 6.23 -12.89 -5.92
N PRO A 76 6.71 -11.77 -5.36
CA PRO A 76 6.58 -10.46 -5.99
C PRO A 76 7.54 -10.34 -7.17
N ASN A 77 7.10 -9.64 -8.22
CA ASN A 77 7.98 -9.32 -9.34
C ASN A 77 8.86 -8.08 -9.04
N LYS A 78 9.82 -7.78 -9.92
CA LYS A 78 10.76 -6.66 -9.73
C LYS A 78 10.05 -5.30 -9.55
N ILE A 79 9.02 -5.04 -10.34
CA ILE A 79 8.26 -3.77 -10.29
C ILE A 79 7.54 -3.62 -8.94
N GLU A 80 6.96 -4.70 -8.42
CA GLU A 80 6.30 -4.71 -7.12
C GLU A 80 7.29 -4.43 -5.99
N ILE A 81 8.47 -5.05 -6.04
CA ILE A 81 9.55 -4.79 -5.08
C ILE A 81 9.99 -3.32 -5.14
N GLU A 82 10.17 -2.76 -6.34
CA GLU A 82 10.52 -1.34 -6.53
C GLU A 82 9.44 -0.40 -5.98
N GLN A 83 8.16 -0.68 -6.25
CA GLN A 83 7.03 0.08 -5.71
C GLN A 83 7.00 0.03 -4.17
N GLY A 84 7.17 -1.17 -3.60
CA GLY A 84 7.22 -1.37 -2.16
C GLY A 84 8.41 -0.63 -1.53
N ARG A 85 9.57 -0.66 -2.19
CA ARG A 85 10.77 0.08 -1.77
C ARG A 85 10.53 1.58 -1.78
N ALA A 86 9.94 2.12 -2.84
CA ALA A 86 9.62 3.54 -2.96
C ALA A 86 8.68 4.00 -1.85
N ALA A 87 7.60 3.24 -1.59
CA ALA A 87 6.64 3.54 -0.54
C ALA A 87 7.28 3.52 0.87
N LEU A 88 8.08 2.50 1.17
CA LEU A 88 8.80 2.41 2.45
C LEU A 88 9.83 3.53 2.62
N MET A 89 10.55 3.88 1.54
CA MET A 89 11.55 4.95 1.58
C MET A 89 10.92 6.33 1.77
N GLN A 90 9.76 6.58 1.14
CA GLN A 90 9.00 7.82 1.35
C GLN A 90 8.62 7.97 2.83
N GLN A 91 8.14 6.90 3.46
CA GLN A 91 7.79 6.90 4.87
C GLN A 91 9.01 7.07 5.77
N TYR A 92 10.11 6.37 5.46
CA TYR A 92 11.37 6.55 6.19
C TYR A 92 11.87 8.01 6.15
N LYS A 93 11.77 8.67 4.99
CA LYS A 93 12.11 10.09 4.82
C LYS A 93 11.17 11.03 5.57
N ALA A 94 9.87 10.70 5.64
CA ALA A 94 8.87 11.49 6.33
C ALA A 94 8.99 11.47 7.87
N ILE A 95 9.70 10.49 8.46
CA ILE A 95 9.92 10.45 9.91
C ILE A 95 10.78 11.66 10.35
N ASN A 96 10.18 12.55 11.14
CA ASN A 96 10.86 13.64 11.81
C ASN A 96 11.69 13.12 12.99
N VAL A 97 13.01 13.15 12.85
CA VAL A 97 13.96 12.64 13.86
C VAL A 97 14.02 13.53 15.10
N SER A 98 13.73 14.82 14.96
CA SER A 98 13.75 15.79 16.06
C SER A 98 12.53 15.69 16.97
N ALA A 99 11.49 14.95 16.56
CA ALA A 99 10.34 14.69 17.40
C ALA A 99 10.66 13.61 18.46
N PRO A 100 10.04 13.64 19.65
CA PRO A 100 10.15 12.57 20.64
C PRO A 100 9.83 11.20 20.01
N GLY A 101 10.76 10.25 20.12
CA GLY A 101 10.62 8.89 19.54
C GLY A 101 10.91 8.78 18.03
N GLY A 102 11.23 9.87 17.33
CA GLY A 102 11.53 9.85 15.88
C GLY A 102 12.75 9.00 15.52
N VAL A 103 13.79 9.01 16.37
CA VAL A 103 14.97 8.15 16.22
C VAL A 103 14.58 6.66 16.32
N ASP A 104 13.76 6.30 17.30
CA ASP A 104 13.32 4.92 17.52
C ASP A 104 12.41 4.44 16.39
N LEU A 105 11.55 5.30 15.86
CA LEU A 105 10.75 4.99 14.67
C LEU A 105 11.62 4.66 13.46
N ARG A 106 12.67 5.46 13.19
CA ARG A 106 13.62 5.15 12.11
C ARG A 106 14.38 3.86 12.35
N ARG A 107 14.80 3.60 13.58
CA ARG A 107 15.52 2.37 13.97
C ARG A 107 14.63 1.14 13.81
N ASN A 108 13.38 1.22 14.26
CA ASN A 108 12.39 0.15 14.12
C ASN A 108 12.09 -0.13 12.65
N LEU A 109 11.91 0.90 11.82
CA LEU A 109 11.67 0.71 10.38
C LEU A 109 12.85 0.02 9.71
N ARG A 110 14.09 0.41 10.02
CA ARG A 110 15.30 -0.27 9.51
C ARG A 110 15.39 -1.74 9.94
N ARG A 111 15.04 -2.03 11.19
CA ARG A 111 15.02 -3.40 11.72
C ARG A 111 13.94 -4.26 11.08
N ASP A 112 12.76 -3.68 10.89
CA ASP A 112 11.58 -4.39 10.41
C ASP A 112 11.61 -4.58 8.89
N TYR A 113 12.26 -3.67 8.15
CA TYR A 113 12.46 -3.70 6.70
C TYR A 113 13.94 -3.56 6.31
N PRO A 114 14.81 -4.55 6.62
CA PRO A 114 16.22 -4.48 6.29
C PRO A 114 16.46 -4.50 4.77
N GLY A 115 15.62 -5.21 4.02
CA GLY A 115 15.72 -5.31 2.55
C GLY A 115 15.59 -3.97 1.83
N LEU A 116 15.00 -2.96 2.48
CA LEU A 116 14.90 -1.59 1.98
C LEU A 116 16.29 -0.94 1.72
N PHE A 117 17.31 -1.36 2.46
CA PHE A 117 18.66 -0.78 2.42
C PHE A 117 19.68 -1.72 1.78
N SER A 118 19.31 -2.97 1.54
CA SER A 118 20.11 -3.91 0.75
C SER A 118 20.05 -3.50 -0.73
N GLN A 119 21.22 -3.30 -1.32
CA GLN A 119 21.42 -3.22 -2.77
C GLN A 119 21.69 -4.62 -3.30
#